data_AF-A0A2G9TMT8-F1
#
_entry.id   AF-A0A2G9TMT8-F1
#
_cell.length_a   1.000
_cell.length_b   1.000
_cell.length_c   1.000
_cell.angle_alpha   90.00
_cell.angle_beta   90.00
_cell.angle_gamma   90.00
#
_symmetry.space_group_name_H-M   'P 1'
#
loop_
_entity.id
_entity.type
_entity.pdbx_description
1 polymer ?
#
loop_
_entity_poly.entity_id
_entity_poly.type
_entity_poly.pdbx_seq_one_letter_code
_entity_poly.pdbx_strand_id
1 'polypeptide(L)' 'MAGYGPRDYDHLFKLLIIGDSENYITTIGVDFKIRTVDIDGQRVKLQIWDTAGQERFRTITST' A
#
# COMPACT_ATOMS: atom_id res chain seq x y z
N MET A 1 -27.62 -10.44 0.29
CA MET A 1 -27.16 -9.05 0.04
C MET A 1 -26.23 -8.67 1.19
N ALA A 2 -24.93 -8.84 1.02
CA ALA A 2 -23.94 -8.56 2.07
C ALA A 2 -23.76 -7.04 2.20
N GLY A 3 -24.60 -6.42 3.04
CA GLY A 3 -24.46 -5.01 3.39
C GLY A 3 -23.15 -4.81 4.15
N TYR A 4 -22.22 -4.10 3.53
CA TYR A 4 -21.08 -3.49 4.22
C TYR A 4 -21.62 -2.74 5.44
N GLY A 5 -21.22 -3.15 6.63
CA GLY A 5 -21.52 -2.43 7.87
C GLY A 5 -21.07 -0.96 7.81
N PRO A 6 -21.51 -0.13 8.77
CA PRO A 6 -21.14 1.28 8.80
C PRO A 6 -19.63 1.44 8.71
N ARG A 7 -19.17 2.22 7.73
CA ARG A 7 -17.73 2.49 7.54
C ARG A 7 -17.22 3.16 8.81
N ASP A 8 -16.12 2.64 9.35
CA ASP A 8 -15.47 3.10 10.59
C ASP A 8 -14.58 4.34 10.39
N TYR A 9 -14.60 4.89 9.17
CA TYR A 9 -13.83 6.03 8.69
C TYR A 9 -14.70 6.97 7.85
N ASP A 10 -14.39 8.27 7.93
CA ASP A 10 -15.00 9.32 7.12
C ASP A 10 -14.36 9.39 5.73
N HIS A 11 -13.03 9.21 5.65
CA HIS A 11 -12.27 9.28 4.39
C HIS A 11 -11.35 8.08 4.20
N LEU A 12 -11.18 7.64 2.96
CA LEU A 12 -10.24 6.58 2.58
C LEU A 12 -9.29 7.07 1.49
N PHE A 13 -7.99 7.06 1.79
CA PHE A 13 -6.94 7.32 0.80
C PHE A 13 -6.16 6.04 0.51
N LYS A 14 -5.92 5.80 -0.78
CA LYS A 14 -5.07 4.72 -1.27
C LYS A 14 -3.78 5.34 -1.79
N LEU A 15 -2.68 5.00 -1.15
CA LEU A 15 -1.35 5.48 -1.46
C LEU A 15 -0.55 4.31 -2.04
N LEU A 16 -0.01 4.50 -3.23
CA LEU A 16 0.90 3.56 -3.87
C LEU A 16 2.28 4.21 -3.86
N ILE A 17 3.21 3.60 -3.14
CA ILE A 17 4.61 4.01 -3.11
C ILE A 17 5.33 3.23 -4.20
N ILE A 18 5.87 3.96 -5.16
CA ILE A 18 6.70 3.44 -6.24
C ILE A 18 8.06 4.09 -6.09
N GLY A 19 9.10 3.28 -5.87
CA GLY A 19 10.47 3.75 -5.76
C GLY A 19 11.44 2.59 -5.96
N ASP A 20 12.51 2.85 -6.70
CA ASP A 20 13.67 1.96 -6.78
C ASP A 20 14.59 2.34 -5.61
N SER A 21 14.84 1.38 -4.71
CA SER A 21 15.79 1.59 -3.62
C SER A 21 17.06 0.83 -3.95
N GLU A 22 18.11 1.54 -4.35
CA GLU A 22 19.42 0.93 -4.66
C GLU A 22 20.11 0.33 -3.42
N ASN A 23 19.69 0.71 -2.20
CA ASN A 23 20.39 0.39 -0.94
C ASN A 23 19.55 -0.30 0.14
N TYR A 24 18.30 -0.70 -0.15
CA TYR A 24 17.51 -1.45 0.82
C TYR A 24 17.35 -2.91 0.39
N ILE A 25 17.50 -3.78 1.38
CA ILE A 25 17.28 -5.22 1.29
C ILE A 25 16.02 -5.46 0.46
N THR A 26 16.13 -6.16 -0.66
CA THR A 26 14.99 -6.49 -1.52
C THR A 26 13.97 -7.26 -0.68
N THR A 27 12.94 -6.59 -0.20
CA THR A 27 11.73 -7.28 0.22
C THR A 27 11.12 -7.83 -1.06
N ILE A 28 11.33 -9.12 -1.30
CA ILE A 28 10.62 -9.85 -2.34
C ILE A 28 9.14 -9.82 -1.94
N GLY A 29 8.40 -8.82 -2.41
CA GLY A 29 6.99 -8.71 -2.10
C GLY A 29 6.45 -7.29 -2.12
N VAL A 30 5.15 -7.19 -2.38
CA VAL A 30 4.35 -5.99 -2.16
C VAL A 30 4.04 -5.93 -0.66
N ASP A 31 4.37 -4.83 0.02
CA ASP A 31 3.94 -4.61 1.40
C ASP A 31 2.63 -3.82 1.43
N PHE A 32 1.73 -4.21 2.32
CA PHE A 32 0.44 -3.55 2.49
C PHE A 32 0.23 -3.17 3.96
N LYS A 33 0.03 -1.87 4.18
CA LYS A 33 -0.17 -1.31 5.52
C LYS A 33 -1.41 -0.44 5.58
N ILE A 34 -2.20 -0.62 6.63
CA ILE A 34 -3.35 0.23 6.93
C ILE A 34 -3.02 1.09 8.15
N ARG A 35 -3.33 2.39 8.05
CA ARG A 35 -3.27 3.31 9.18
C ARG A 35 -4.52 4.16 9.21
N THR A 36 -5.24 4.17 10.33
CA THR A 36 -6.30 5.15 10.57
C THR A 36 -5.74 6.28 11.42
N VAL A 37 -6.01 7.51 11.04
CA VAL A 37 -5.63 8.74 11.75
C VAL A 37 -6.86 9.62 11.92
N ASP A 38 -6.89 10.40 12.99
CA ASP A 38 -7.90 11.43 13.21
C ASP A 38 -7.30 12.78 12.77
N ILE A 39 -7.96 13.46 11.83
CA ILE A 39 -7.56 14.77 11.32
C ILE A 39 -8.81 15.64 11.36
N ASP A 40 -8.75 16.74 12.12
CA ASP A 40 -9.85 17.69 12.27
C ASP A 40 -11.19 17.04 12.68
N GLY A 41 -11.13 16.02 13.54
CA GLY A 41 -12.31 15.26 14.01
C GLY A 41 -12.88 14.30 12.97
N GLN A 42 -12.20 14.10 11.85
CA GLN A 42 -12.53 13.13 10.82
C GLN A 42 -11.56 11.95 10.85
N ARG A 43 -12.10 10.74 10.85
CA ARG A 43 -11.33 9.51 10.77
C ARG A 43 -10.91 9.25 9.34
N VAL A 44 -9.63 9.42 9.07
CA VAL A 44 -9.01 9.17 7.77
C VAL A 44 -8.30 7.82 7.79
N LYS A 45 -8.71 6.91 6.91
CA LYS A 45 -8.05 5.62 6.70
C LYS A 45 -7.09 5.72 5.51
N LEU A 46 -5.83 5.40 5.76
CA LEU A 46 -4.78 5.32 4.77
C LEU A 46 -4.50 3.84 4.47
N GLN A 47 -4.55 3.49 3.20
CA GLN A 47 -4.14 2.20 2.67
C GLN A 47 -2.87 2.40 1.85
N ILE A 48 -1.74 1.94 2.36
CA ILE A 48 -0.43 2.14 1.77
C ILE A 48 0.01 0.82 1.14
N TRP A 49 0.35 0.87 -0.15
CA TRP A 49 0.92 -0.21 -0.92
C TRP A 49 2.35 0.16 -1.26
N ASP A 50 3.32 -0.53 -0.69
CA ASP A 50 4.73 -0.37 -1.05
C ASP A 50 5.10 -1.43 -2.10
N THR A 51 5.61 -0.96 -3.23
CA THR A 51 5.99 -1.80 -4.38
C THR A 51 7.49 -1.74 -4.69
N ALA A 52 8.29 -1.17 -3.79
CA ALA A 52 9.74 -1.09 -3.96
C ALA A 52 10.37 -2.48 -4.12
N GLY A 53 11.21 -2.66 -5.16
CA GLY A 53 11.93 -3.92 -5.44
C GLY A 53 11.35 -4.79 -6.55
N GLN A 54 10.37 -4.30 -7.35
CA GLN A 54 9.86 -5.06 -8.49
C GLN A 54 10.78 -5.07 -9.71
N GLU A 55 11.75 -4.15 -9.83
CA GLU A 55 12.57 -4.06 -11.06
C GLU A 55 13.50 -5.27 -11.28
N ARG A 56 13.83 -6.04 -10.23
CA ARG A 56 14.68 -7.24 -10.35
C ARG A 56 13.95 -8.49 -10.86
N PHE A 57 12.62 -8.46 -10.98
CA PHE A 57 11.83 -9.60 -11.49
C PHE A 57 11.50 -9.53 -12.98
N ARG A 58 12.00 -8.54 -13.73
CA ARG A 58 11.82 -8.48 -15.19
C ARG A 58 12.76 -9.39 -15.99
N THR A 59 13.67 -10.15 -15.36
CA THR A 59 14.68 -10.97 -16.07
C THR A 59 14.61 -12.47 -15.76
N ILE A 60 13.40 -13.05 -15.67
CA ILE A 60 13.23 -14.51 -15.73
C ILE A 60 12.20 -14.87 -16.81
N THR A 61 12.40 -14.37 -18.03
CA THR A 61 11.86 -14.97 -19.26
C THR A 61 12.74 -14.53 -20.43
N SER A 62 13.95 -15.05 -20.52
CA SER A 62 14.65 -15.11 -21.80
C SER A 62 15.43 -16.42 -21.88
N THR A 63 15.00 -17.23 -22.85
CA THR A 63 15.53 -18.52 -23.32
C THR A 63 15.21 -19.74 -22.47
#